data_AF-A0A1X7V227-F1
#
_entry.id   AF-A0A1X7V227-F1
#
_cell.length_a   1.000
_cell.length_b   1.000
_cell.length_c   1.000
_cell.angle_alpha   90.00
_cell.angle_beta   90.00
_cell.angle_gamma   90.00
#
_symmetry.space_group_name_H-M   'P 1'
#
loop_
_entity.id
_entity.type
_entity.pdbx_description
1 polymer ?
#
loop_
_entity_poly.entity_id
_entity_poly.type
_entity_poly.pdbx_seq_one_letter_code
_entity_poly.pdbx_strand_id
1 'polypeptide(L)'
;MVEVERRYRDVLRFLWFGNQQSENPNIVKTVHQKRPQVVATFLHFIYVDDLTTGASNVELGYEFYLKAKLQLAEAGFNHRKFVSNSTDLTGRILVNEGLSTEAHTSNTLALEHKVLGVTWKPLDDQLWFDITEVNEYLKTIQLPKRNVVGVAAKIYDPLGILSPLTVVFKVFFQRLCK
;
A
#
# COMPACT_ATOMS: atom_id res chain seq x y z
N MET A 1 -32.29 10.89 -0.52
CA MET A 1 -30.96 11.32 -0.01
C MET A 1 -30.46 10.16 0.85
N VAL A 2 -29.46 9.41 0.39
CA VAL A 2 -28.98 8.22 1.11
C VAL A 2 -27.98 8.66 2.17
N GLU A 3 -28.35 8.58 3.44
CA GLU A 3 -27.41 8.80 4.54
C GLU A 3 -26.54 7.57 4.74
N VAL A 4 -25.24 7.74 4.52
CA VAL A 4 -24.22 6.76 4.94
C VAL A 4 -23.96 6.99 6.43
N GLU A 5 -24.13 5.98 7.28
CA GLU A 5 -23.82 6.09 8.71
C GLU A 5 -22.34 6.46 8.93
N ARG A 6 -22.05 7.26 9.96
CA ARG A 6 -20.69 7.76 10.27
C ARG A 6 -19.63 6.65 10.31
N ARG A 7 -19.96 5.48 10.86
CA ARG A 7 -19.05 4.33 10.94
C ARG A 7 -18.60 3.77 9.57
N TYR A 8 -19.31 4.10 8.50
CA TYR A 8 -18.98 3.73 7.13
C TYR A 8 -18.36 4.88 6.33
N ARG A 9 -18.34 6.12 6.88
CA ARG A 9 -17.77 7.30 6.22
C ARG A 9 -16.24 7.36 6.31
N ASP A 10 -15.66 6.79 7.37
CA ASP A 10 -14.19 6.68 7.53
C ASP A 10 -13.60 5.59 6.62
N VAL A 11 -14.46 4.82 5.95
CA VAL A 11 -14.08 3.73 5.04
C VAL A 11 -13.97 4.26 3.61
N LEU A 12 -13.08 5.23 3.39
CA LEU A 12 -12.58 5.57 2.06
C LEU A 12 -11.60 4.49 1.58
N ARG A 13 -12.10 3.26 1.38
CA ARG A 13 -11.36 2.18 0.73
C ARG A 13 -12.27 1.60 -0.35
N PHE A 14 -12.27 2.35 -1.46
CA PHE A 14 -12.66 2.01 -2.82
C PHE A 14 -13.39 0.69 -2.97
N LEU A 15 -14.71 0.74 -3.08
CA LEU A 15 -15.52 -0.23 -3.85
C LEU A 15 -16.94 0.32 -3.98
N TRP A 16 -17.11 1.38 -4.77
CA TRP A 16 -18.44 1.86 -5.15
C TRP A 16 -18.54 1.86 -6.67
N PHE A 17 -19.26 0.88 -7.23
CA PHE A 17 -19.72 0.90 -8.61
C PHE A 17 -21.12 0.30 -8.71
N GLY A 18 -22.07 1.09 -9.22
CA GLY A 18 -23.37 0.63 -9.73
C GLY A 18 -24.62 1.07 -8.97
N ASN A 19 -25.62 1.54 -9.74
CA ASN A 19 -26.91 2.19 -9.45
C ASN A 19 -27.54 1.99 -8.05
N GLN A 20 -28.05 3.08 -7.44
CA GLN A 20 -28.70 3.10 -6.11
C GLN A 20 -29.97 2.25 -5.96
N GLN A 21 -30.46 1.66 -7.06
CA GLN A 21 -31.62 0.76 -7.11
C GLN A 21 -31.24 -0.72 -7.30
N SER A 22 -29.95 -1.05 -7.35
CA SER A 22 -29.51 -2.46 -7.39
C SER A 22 -29.75 -3.12 -6.04
N GLU A 23 -30.52 -4.21 -6.03
CA GLU A 23 -30.88 -4.96 -4.82
C GLU A 23 -29.68 -5.60 -4.09
N ASN A 24 -28.49 -5.64 -4.71
CA ASN A 24 -27.37 -6.46 -4.25
C ASN A 24 -26.03 -5.69 -4.08
N PRO A 25 -25.82 -4.97 -2.96
CA PRO A 25 -24.50 -4.65 -2.43
C PRO A 25 -23.88 -5.90 -1.76
N ASN A 26 -23.75 -7.00 -2.51
CA ASN A 26 -23.76 -8.31 -1.87
C ASN A 26 -22.44 -8.74 -1.25
N ILE A 27 -21.31 -8.35 -1.81
CA ILE A 27 -20.05 -9.06 -1.51
C ILE A 27 -19.51 -8.66 -0.14
N VAL A 28 -19.34 -7.36 0.14
CA VAL A 28 -18.82 -6.89 1.45
C VAL A 28 -19.79 -7.22 2.59
N LYS A 29 -21.10 -7.04 2.37
CA LYS A 29 -22.12 -7.37 3.38
C LYS A 29 -22.22 -8.87 3.63
N THR A 30 -22.21 -9.71 2.59
CA THR A 30 -22.31 -11.18 2.74
C THR A 30 -21.05 -11.78 3.35
N VAL A 31 -19.86 -11.30 2.96
CA VAL A 31 -18.59 -11.80 3.54
C VAL A 31 -18.43 -11.31 4.98
N HIS A 32 -18.80 -10.07 5.32
CA HIS A 32 -18.74 -9.58 6.70
C HIS A 32 -19.68 -10.35 7.64
N GLN A 33 -20.90 -10.66 7.18
CA GLN A 33 -21.86 -11.46 7.95
C GLN A 33 -21.42 -12.92 8.14
N LYS A 34 -20.81 -13.54 7.12
CA LYS A 34 -20.37 -14.93 7.18
C LYS A 34 -19.00 -15.12 7.83
N ARG A 35 -18.09 -14.14 7.72
CA ARG A 35 -16.67 -14.23 8.09
C ARG A 35 -16.14 -12.88 8.61
N PRO A 36 -16.63 -12.37 9.76
CA PRO A 36 -16.31 -11.03 10.24
C PRO A 36 -14.82 -10.80 10.51
N GLN A 37 -14.11 -11.84 10.99
CA GLN A 37 -12.67 -11.76 11.26
C GLN A 37 -11.86 -11.54 9.98
N VAL A 38 -12.20 -12.21 8.88
CA VAL A 38 -11.46 -12.07 7.62
C VAL A 38 -11.67 -10.68 7.03
N VAL A 39 -12.89 -10.15 7.11
CA VAL A 39 -13.18 -8.77 6.70
C VAL A 39 -12.41 -7.77 7.54
N ALA A 40 -12.34 -7.95 8.86
CA ALA A 40 -11.57 -7.07 9.74
C ALA A 40 -10.08 -7.07 9.37
N THR A 41 -9.49 -8.25 9.13
CA THR A 41 -8.11 -8.40 8.67
C THR A 41 -7.88 -7.69 7.34
N PHE A 42 -8.75 -7.91 6.36
CA PHE A 42 -8.66 -7.28 5.05
C PHE A 42 -8.80 -5.76 5.12
N LEU A 43 -9.79 -5.26 5.84
CA LEU A 43 -10.01 -3.83 6.03
C LEU A 43 -8.83 -3.15 6.70
N HIS A 44 -8.09 -3.87 7.55
CA HIS A 44 -6.87 -3.36 8.18
C HIS A 44 -5.74 -3.20 7.16
N PHE A 45 -5.51 -4.22 6.33
CA PHE A 45 -4.33 -4.32 5.45
C PHE A 45 -4.52 -3.76 4.03
N ILE A 46 -5.75 -3.50 3.58
CA ILE A 46 -6.02 -3.00 2.22
C ILE A 46 -5.96 -1.48 2.15
N TYR A 47 -5.12 -0.87 1.33
CA TYR A 47 -5.18 0.57 1.03
C TYR A 47 -5.49 0.77 -0.45
N VAL A 48 -6.69 1.27 -0.74
CA VAL A 48 -7.16 1.41 -2.14
C VAL A 48 -7.11 0.04 -2.84
N ASP A 49 -6.20 -0.13 -3.79
CA ASP A 49 -5.94 -1.35 -4.56
C ASP A 49 -4.78 -2.20 -4.01
N ASP A 50 -3.98 -1.65 -3.09
CA ASP A 50 -2.84 -2.32 -2.46
C ASP A 50 -3.30 -3.16 -1.26
N LEU A 51 -2.97 -4.45 -1.23
CA LEU A 51 -3.09 -5.29 -0.03
C LEU A 51 -1.69 -5.54 0.53
N THR A 52 -1.37 -4.95 1.68
CA THR A 52 -0.03 -5.05 2.26
C THR A 52 -0.09 -5.57 3.68
N THR A 53 0.58 -6.70 3.93
CA THR A 53 0.69 -7.30 5.26
C THR A 53 2.05 -7.95 5.45
N GLY A 54 2.45 -8.12 6.71
CA GLY A 54 3.56 -9.00 7.09
C GLY A 54 3.05 -10.35 7.59
N ALA A 55 3.96 -11.31 7.72
CA ALA A 55 3.74 -12.60 8.38
C ALA A 55 4.98 -13.01 9.17
N SER A 56 4.79 -13.77 10.25
CA SER A 56 5.89 -14.20 11.12
C SER A 56 6.76 -15.31 10.53
N ASN A 57 6.26 -16.02 9.52
CA ASN A 57 6.97 -17.08 8.79
C ASN A 57 6.33 -17.31 7.42
N VAL A 58 6.98 -18.15 6.60
CA VAL A 58 6.55 -18.44 5.22
C VAL A 58 5.20 -19.15 5.19
N GLU A 59 4.93 -20.07 6.12
CA GLU A 59 3.69 -20.83 6.19
C GLU A 59 2.48 -19.91 6.41
N LEU A 60 2.56 -19.02 7.39
CA LEU A 60 1.51 -18.04 7.67
C LEU A 60 1.34 -17.05 6.51
N GLY A 61 2.44 -16.63 5.88
CA GLY A 61 2.39 -15.77 4.70
C GLY A 61 1.70 -16.44 3.52
N TYR A 62 2.00 -17.71 3.28
CA TYR A 62 1.39 -18.50 2.21
C TYR A 62 -0.09 -18.80 2.48
N GLU A 63 -0.44 -19.11 3.73
CA GLU A 63 -1.83 -19.27 4.16
C GLU A 63 -2.63 -17.99 3.94
N PHE A 64 -2.06 -16.84 4.30
CA PHE A 64 -2.67 -15.53 4.03
C PHE A 64 -2.88 -15.32 2.53
N TYR A 65 -1.85 -15.57 1.70
CA TYR A 65 -1.96 -15.47 0.24
C TYR A 65 -3.13 -16.30 -0.31
N LEU A 66 -3.23 -17.57 0.07
CA LEU A 66 -4.31 -18.46 -0.40
C LEU A 66 -5.69 -17.97 0.03
N LYS A 67 -5.84 -17.62 1.31
CA LYS A 67 -7.08 -17.06 1.86
C LYS A 67 -7.46 -15.78 1.13
N ALA A 68 -6.48 -14.91 0.89
CA ALA A 68 -6.73 -13.62 0.30
C ALA A 68 -7.17 -13.75 -1.16
N LYS A 69 -6.48 -14.59 -1.94
CA LYS A 69 -6.81 -14.89 -3.33
C LYS A 69 -8.20 -15.48 -3.47
N LEU A 70 -8.56 -16.44 -2.62
CA LEU A 70 -9.88 -17.07 -2.62
C LEU A 70 -10.99 -16.07 -2.29
N GLN A 71 -10.81 -15.25 -1.24
CA GLN A 71 -11.80 -14.25 -0.82
C GLN A 71 -12.01 -13.18 -1.90
N LEU A 72 -10.91 -12.68 -2.48
CA LEU A 72 -10.99 -11.69 -3.55
C LEU A 72 -11.62 -12.29 -4.82
N ALA A 73 -11.33 -13.55 -5.14
CA ALA A 73 -11.97 -14.25 -6.26
C ALA A 73 -13.49 -14.46 -6.05
N GLU A 74 -13.92 -14.87 -4.84
CA GLU A 74 -15.34 -14.92 -4.47
C GLU A 74 -16.01 -13.55 -4.63
N ALA A 75 -15.24 -12.48 -4.43
CA ALA A 75 -15.65 -11.09 -4.60
C ALA A 75 -15.56 -10.57 -6.06
N GLY A 76 -15.17 -11.40 -7.03
CA GLY A 76 -15.00 -11.01 -8.43
C GLY A 76 -13.70 -10.28 -8.75
N PHE A 77 -12.76 -10.22 -7.81
CA PHE A 77 -11.44 -9.61 -7.98
C PHE A 77 -10.38 -10.67 -8.25
N ASN A 78 -9.64 -10.50 -9.33
CA ASN A 78 -8.42 -11.26 -9.56
C ASN A 78 -7.21 -10.47 -9.04
N HIS A 79 -6.82 -10.72 -7.79
CA HIS A 79 -5.62 -10.13 -7.21
C HIS A 79 -4.38 -10.75 -7.83
N ARG A 80 -3.45 -9.90 -8.28
CA ARG A 80 -2.27 -10.29 -9.05
C ARG A 80 -1.05 -9.54 -8.51
N LYS A 81 0.14 -9.95 -8.96
CA LYS A 81 1.42 -9.31 -8.62
C LYS A 81 1.72 -9.37 -7.11
N PHE A 82 1.55 -10.54 -6.51
CA PHE A 82 2.02 -10.75 -5.15
C PHE A 82 3.55 -10.70 -5.12
N VAL A 83 4.08 -9.90 -4.20
CA VAL A 83 5.53 -9.73 -3.99
C VAL A 83 5.83 -9.97 -2.52
N SER A 84 6.97 -10.60 -2.23
CA SER A 84 7.43 -10.91 -0.89
C SER A 84 8.95 -10.69 -0.80
N ASN A 85 9.48 -10.39 0.38
CA ASN A 85 10.92 -10.41 0.65
C ASN A 85 11.48 -11.83 0.82
N SER A 86 10.61 -12.85 0.92
CA SER A 86 11.01 -14.25 1.05
C SER A 86 11.06 -14.94 -0.31
N THR A 87 12.21 -15.53 -0.62
CA THR A 87 12.42 -16.37 -1.81
C THR A 87 11.55 -17.63 -1.80
N ASP A 88 11.44 -18.31 -0.66
CA ASP A 88 10.59 -19.50 -0.51
C ASP A 88 9.11 -19.15 -0.71
N LEU A 89 8.63 -18.08 -0.05
CA LEU A 89 7.25 -17.64 -0.23
C LEU A 89 6.96 -17.24 -1.68
N THR A 90 7.86 -16.49 -2.31
CA THR A 90 7.74 -16.09 -3.72
C THR A 90 7.69 -17.32 -4.63
N GLY A 91 8.54 -18.31 -4.39
CA GLY A 91 8.54 -19.58 -5.12
C GLY A 91 7.20 -20.32 -5.00
N ARG A 92 6.67 -20.46 -3.78
CA ARG A 92 5.36 -21.12 -3.55
C ARG A 92 4.21 -20.38 -4.25
N ILE A 93 4.23 -19.05 -4.20
CA ILE A 93 3.24 -18.22 -4.90
C ILE A 93 3.33 -18.45 -6.42
N LEU A 94 4.53 -18.39 -7.01
CA LEU A 94 4.72 -18.58 -8.45
C LEU A 94 4.25 -19.97 -8.93
N VAL A 95 4.54 -21.03 -8.16
CA VAL A 95 4.00 -22.38 -8.43
C VAL A 95 2.47 -22.35 -8.46
N ASN A 96 1.85 -21.71 -7.47
CA ASN A 96 0.39 -21.60 -7.40
C ASN A 96 -0.19 -20.69 -8.52
N GLU A 97 0.59 -19.80 -9.10
CA GLU A 97 0.21 -18.99 -10.27
C GLU A 97 0.49 -19.71 -11.61
N GLY A 98 1.05 -20.92 -11.59
CA GLY A 98 1.40 -21.68 -12.79
C GLY A 98 2.61 -21.11 -13.55
N LEU A 99 3.49 -20.38 -12.86
CA LEU A 99 4.67 -19.71 -13.42
C LEU A 99 5.95 -20.50 -13.10
N SER A 100 6.90 -20.54 -14.05
CA SER A 100 8.20 -21.21 -13.85
C SER A 100 9.00 -20.61 -12.68
N THR A 101 9.55 -21.44 -11.79
CA THR A 101 10.03 -20.98 -10.47
C THR A 101 11.35 -20.22 -10.52
N GLU A 102 12.40 -20.74 -11.14
CA GLU A 102 13.76 -20.19 -10.95
C GLU A 102 13.96 -18.81 -11.59
N ALA A 103 13.64 -18.68 -12.88
CA ALA A 103 13.81 -17.42 -13.61
C ALA A 103 12.84 -16.33 -13.12
N HIS A 104 11.59 -16.69 -12.76
CA HIS A 104 10.61 -15.71 -12.30
C HIS A 104 10.80 -15.32 -10.84
N THR A 105 11.32 -16.19 -9.97
CA THR A 105 11.62 -15.81 -8.58
C THR A 105 12.72 -14.76 -8.54
N SER A 106 13.82 -15.00 -9.28
CA SER A 106 14.92 -14.04 -9.39
C SER A 106 14.46 -12.70 -9.95
N ASN A 107 13.70 -12.70 -11.06
CA ASN A 107 13.18 -11.47 -11.64
C ASN A 107 12.18 -10.75 -10.73
N THR A 108 11.28 -11.45 -10.05
CA THR A 108 10.26 -10.83 -9.18
C THR A 108 10.90 -10.15 -7.97
N LEU A 109 11.93 -10.76 -7.39
CA LEU A 109 12.65 -10.21 -6.24
C LEU A 109 13.65 -9.12 -6.61
N ALA A 110 14.28 -9.22 -7.78
CA ALA A 110 15.22 -8.22 -8.30
C ALA A 110 14.52 -6.93 -8.77
N LEU A 111 13.20 -6.98 -9.02
CA LEU A 111 12.43 -5.81 -9.40
C LEU A 111 12.09 -4.97 -8.17
N GLU A 112 12.41 -3.68 -8.25
CA GLU A 112 11.89 -2.69 -7.33
C GLU A 112 10.36 -2.64 -7.44
N HIS A 113 9.67 -2.70 -6.30
CA HIS A 113 8.22 -2.67 -6.23
C HIS A 113 7.76 -1.36 -5.58
N LYS A 114 6.61 -0.81 -5.99
CA LYS A 114 6.02 0.33 -5.27
C LYS A 114 4.97 -0.15 -4.28
N VAL A 115 5.12 0.24 -3.02
CA VAL A 115 4.15 -0.01 -1.95
C VAL A 115 3.68 1.35 -1.46
N LEU A 116 2.39 1.66 -1.62
CA LEU A 116 1.81 2.96 -1.26
C LEU A 116 2.50 4.15 -1.95
N GLY A 117 3.09 3.93 -3.13
CA GLY A 117 3.85 4.91 -3.90
C GLY A 117 5.33 5.06 -3.49
N VAL A 118 5.77 4.42 -2.41
CA VAL A 118 7.18 4.36 -1.98
C VAL A 118 7.85 3.14 -2.61
N THR A 119 9.11 3.28 -3.03
CA THR A 119 9.87 2.16 -3.58
C THR A 119 10.26 1.20 -2.45
N TRP A 120 10.04 -0.08 -2.65
CA TRP A 120 10.46 -1.19 -1.79
C TRP A 120 11.36 -2.12 -2.59
N LYS A 121 12.49 -2.50 -1.98
CA LYS A 121 13.44 -3.47 -2.50
C LYS A 121 13.21 -4.78 -1.76
N PRO A 122 12.52 -5.78 -2.36
CA PRO A 122 12.10 -6.97 -1.64
C PRO A 122 13.27 -7.79 -1.10
N LEU A 123 14.36 -7.93 -1.87
CA LEU A 123 15.54 -8.72 -1.46
C LEU A 123 16.20 -8.20 -0.18
N ASP A 124 16.32 -6.88 -0.07
CA ASP A 124 16.97 -6.23 1.07
C ASP A 124 15.99 -5.89 2.20
N ASP A 125 14.69 -6.06 1.93
CA ASP A 125 13.58 -5.58 2.76
C ASP A 125 13.70 -4.10 3.14
N GLN A 126 14.03 -3.26 2.16
CA GLN A 126 14.27 -1.84 2.38
C GLN A 126 13.27 -0.96 1.65
N LEU A 127 12.69 0.00 2.37
CA LEU A 127 12.01 1.14 1.76
C LEU A 127 13.04 2.16 1.29
N TRP A 128 12.94 2.52 0.02
CA TRP A 128 13.83 3.45 -0.65
C TRP A 128 13.11 4.78 -0.90
N PHE A 129 13.70 5.84 -0.39
CA PHE A 129 13.23 7.21 -0.59
C PHE A 129 14.27 7.99 -1.40
N ASP A 130 13.96 8.25 -2.66
CA ASP A 130 14.84 9.07 -3.50
C ASP A 130 14.61 10.56 -3.20
N ILE A 131 15.61 11.18 -2.59
CA ILE A 131 15.64 12.61 -2.27
C ILE A 131 16.60 13.39 -3.16
N THR A 132 17.10 12.78 -4.24
CA THR A 132 18.07 13.41 -5.15
C THR A 132 17.50 14.70 -5.73
N GLU A 133 16.26 14.69 -6.19
CA GLU A 133 15.59 15.89 -6.72
C GLU A 133 15.46 16.98 -5.65
N VAL A 134 15.14 16.61 -4.41
CA VAL A 134 15.04 17.54 -3.28
C VAL A 134 16.40 18.18 -3.00
N ASN A 135 17.47 17.37 -3.02
CA ASN A 135 18.83 17.84 -2.80
C ASN A 135 19.30 18.80 -3.90
N GLU A 136 19.04 18.48 -5.18
CA GLU A 136 19.37 19.38 -6.30
C GLU A 136 18.55 20.67 -6.25
N TYR A 137 17.27 20.57 -5.89
CA TYR A 137 16.44 21.75 -5.69
C TYR A 137 16.99 22.65 -4.57
N LEU A 138 17.42 22.07 -3.45
CA LEU A 138 18.02 22.81 -2.32
C LEU A 138 19.31 23.54 -2.69
N LYS A 139 20.13 23.03 -3.62
CA LYS A 139 21.36 23.69 -4.07
C LYS A 139 21.10 24.94 -4.91
N THR A 140 19.97 24.97 -5.61
CA THR A 140 19.61 26.05 -6.57
C THR A 140 18.58 27.02 -6.01
N ILE A 141 18.02 26.72 -4.83
CA ILE A 141 16.93 27.47 -4.23
C ILE A 141 17.40 28.87 -3.86
N GLN A 142 16.74 29.90 -4.39
CA GLN A 142 16.74 31.20 -3.72
C GLN A 142 15.83 31.12 -2.49
N LEU A 143 16.01 31.96 -1.47
CA LEU A 143 15.36 31.84 -0.16
C LEU A 143 14.05 32.65 0.04
N PRO A 144 13.04 32.72 -0.85
CA PRO A 144 11.72 33.17 -0.45
C PRO A 144 10.97 32.06 0.31
N LYS A 145 10.17 32.45 1.30
CA LYS A 145 9.41 31.53 2.19
C LYS A 145 8.63 30.44 1.43
N ARG A 146 8.10 30.77 0.24
CA ARG A 146 7.38 29.84 -0.66
C ARG A 146 8.24 28.64 -1.11
N ASN A 147 9.52 28.86 -1.34
CA ASN A 147 10.41 27.81 -1.85
C ASN A 147 10.72 26.80 -0.73
N VAL A 148 10.85 27.26 0.52
CA VAL A 148 11.06 26.39 1.70
C VAL A 148 9.90 25.42 1.90
N VAL A 149 8.65 25.87 1.73
CA VAL A 149 7.47 24.99 1.73
C VAL A 149 7.51 24.03 0.55
N GLY A 150 7.94 24.51 -0.62
CA GLY A 150 8.11 23.70 -1.83
C GLY A 150 9.07 22.52 -1.64
N VAL A 151 10.17 22.70 -0.88
CA VAL A 151 11.09 21.60 -0.54
C VAL A 151 10.37 20.51 0.25
N ALA A 152 9.67 20.89 1.34
CA ALA A 152 8.99 19.93 2.19
C ALA A 152 7.88 19.19 1.43
N ALA A 153 7.19 19.86 0.50
CA ALA A 153 6.13 19.27 -0.32
C ALA A 153 6.66 18.28 -1.38
N LYS A 154 7.92 18.40 -1.82
CA LYS A 154 8.56 17.46 -2.74
C LYS A 154 8.93 16.13 -2.08
N ILE A 155 8.97 16.06 -0.75
CA ILE A 155 9.23 14.82 -0.01
C ILE A 155 7.92 14.04 0.09
N TYR A 156 7.77 12.99 -0.73
CA TYR A 156 6.63 12.08 -0.65
C TYR A 156 6.82 11.10 0.51
N ASP A 157 6.00 11.22 1.55
CA ASP A 157 6.05 10.39 2.76
C ASP A 157 4.64 10.07 3.27
N PRO A 158 3.93 9.13 2.63
CA PRO A 158 2.55 8.78 2.99
C PRO A 158 2.46 8.08 4.35
N LEU A 159 3.57 7.48 4.83
CA LEU A 159 3.63 6.73 6.08
C LEU A 159 4.19 7.55 7.25
N GLY A 160 4.69 8.76 7.00
CA GLY A 160 5.33 9.58 8.02
C GLY A 160 6.71 9.07 8.46
N ILE A 161 7.34 8.16 7.71
CA ILE A 161 8.64 7.56 8.04
C ILE A 161 9.75 8.62 7.98
N LEU A 162 9.65 9.55 7.04
CA LEU A 162 10.56 10.68 6.89
C LEU A 162 10.15 11.89 7.75
N SER A 163 9.23 11.74 8.71
CA SER A 163 8.84 12.80 9.64
C SER A 163 10.03 13.49 10.34
N PRO A 164 11.07 12.77 10.82
CA PRO A 164 12.24 13.44 11.40
C PRO A 164 12.92 14.44 10.45
N LEU A 165 12.90 14.17 9.15
CA LEU A 165 13.41 15.08 8.12
C LEU A 165 12.41 16.21 7.81
N THR A 166 11.15 15.88 7.55
CA THR A 166 10.13 16.88 7.15
C THR A 166 9.80 17.86 8.27
N VAL A 167 9.90 17.45 9.54
CA VAL A 167 9.70 18.32 10.71
C VAL A 167 10.75 19.42 10.78
N VAL A 168 12.02 19.14 10.43
CA VAL A 168 13.08 20.17 10.40
C VAL A 168 12.71 21.29 9.44
N PHE A 169 12.22 20.96 8.24
CA PHE A 169 11.75 21.96 7.27
C PHE A 169 10.53 22.74 7.78
N LYS A 170 9.58 22.07 8.44
CA LYS A 170 8.39 22.73 9.02
C LYS A 170 8.78 23.71 10.13
N VAL A 171 9.69 23.32 11.04
CA VAL A 171 10.20 24.19 12.12
C VAL A 171 10.97 25.37 11.54
N PHE A 172 11.81 25.13 10.53
CA PHE A 172 12.54 26.19 9.83
C PHE A 172 11.58 27.18 9.16
N PHE A 173 10.56 26.71 8.46
CA PHE A 173 9.52 27.54 7.86
C PHE A 173 8.78 28.37 8.91
N GLN A 174 8.40 27.77 10.04
CA GLN A 174 7.77 28.51 11.14
C GLN A 174 8.64 29.65 11.66
N ARG A 175 9.96 29.45 11.77
CA ARG A 175 10.90 30.50 12.19
C ARG A 175 11.02 31.62 11.16
N LEU A 176 11.00 31.30 9.87
CA LEU A 176 11.00 32.30 8.79
C LEU A 176 9.70 33.13 8.73
N CYS A 177 8.59 32.60 9.25
CA CYS A 177 7.29 33.25 9.26
C CYS A 177 7.01 34.10 10.50
N LYS A 178 7.87 34.03 11.53
CA LYS A 178 7.90 35.01 12.62
C LYS A 178 8.64 36.27 12.17
#